data_AF-A0A1X7SN03-F1
#
_entry.id   AF-A0A1X7SN03-F1
#
_cell.length_a   1.000
_cell.length_b   1.000
_cell.length_c   1.000
_cell.angle_alpha   90.00
_cell.angle_beta   90.00
_cell.angle_gamma   90.00
#
_symmetry.space_group_name_H-M   'P 1'
#
loop_
_entity.id
_entity.type
_entity.pdbx_description
1 polymer ?
#
loop_
_entity_poly.entity_id
_entity_poly.type
_entity_poly.pdbx_seq_one_letter_code
_entity_poly.pdbx_strand_id
1 'polypeptide(L)' 'MPNLIPFIISRYTDEDTALIEAARGGHCDVVELLLKKGADPSHSNNYGNTALIEAAEGRHYDI' A
#
# COMPACT_ATOMS: atom_id res chain seq x y z
N MET A 1 2.04 31.00 -5.66
CA MET A 1 1.00 30.03 -5.26
C MET A 1 0.04 29.90 -6.43
N PRO A 2 -0.20 28.74 -7.06
CA PRO A 2 0.29 27.37 -6.85
C PRO A 2 1.31 26.93 -7.94
N ASN A 3 2.26 26.04 -7.65
CA ASN A 3 3.13 25.46 -8.67
C ASN A 3 2.83 23.97 -8.84
N LEU A 4 2.07 23.73 -9.90
CA LEU A 4 1.78 22.46 -10.55
C LEU A 4 3.03 22.01 -11.32
N ILE A 5 3.72 20.95 -10.90
CA ILE A 5 4.36 19.99 -11.84
C ILE A 5 4.48 18.59 -11.17
N PRO A 6 3.59 17.63 -11.45
CA PRO A 6 3.82 16.21 -11.15
C PRO A 6 4.25 15.43 -12.41
N PHE A 7 5.25 15.91 -13.17
CA PHE A 7 5.55 15.36 -14.51
C PHE A 7 6.97 14.79 -14.71
N ILE A 8 7.94 14.99 -13.81
CA ILE A 8 9.32 14.53 -14.08
C ILE A 8 9.97 13.85 -12.87
N ILE A 9 9.34 12.80 -12.35
CA ILE A 9 10.10 11.64 -11.88
C ILE A 9 9.36 10.37 -12.33
N SER A 10 9.68 9.95 -13.55
CA SER A 10 9.46 8.58 -13.99
C SER A 10 10.32 7.67 -13.13
N ARG A 11 9.68 6.99 -12.17
CA ARG A 11 10.00 5.60 -11.87
C ARG A 11 8.66 4.88 -11.76
N TYR A 12 8.52 3.78 -12.51
CA TYR A 12 7.50 2.76 -12.31
C TYR A 12 7.78 2.09 -10.95
N THR A 13 7.67 2.85 -9.86
CA THR A 13 7.54 2.29 -8.53
C THR A 13 6.06 2.33 -8.31
N ASP A 14 5.43 1.17 -8.37
CA ASP A 14 4.13 0.96 -7.75
C ASP A 14 4.19 1.70 -6.41
N GLU A 15 3.28 2.64 -6.13
CA GLU A 15 3.25 3.40 -4.86
C GLU A 15 2.92 2.46 -3.67
N ASP A 16 3.47 1.26 -3.69
CA ASP A 16 3.31 0.21 -2.73
C ASP A 16 3.99 0.63 -1.44
N THR A 17 3.15 0.89 -0.44
CA THR A 17 3.62 1.09 0.92
C THR A 17 4.01 -0.25 1.52
N ALA A 18 4.80 -0.19 2.59
CA ALA A 18 5.13 -1.39 3.37
C ALA A 18 3.88 -2.17 3.82
N LEU A 19 2.74 -1.50 3.98
CA LEU A 19 1.46 -2.11 4.34
C LEU A 19 0.86 -2.90 3.17
N ILE A 20 0.95 -2.38 1.95
CA ILE A 20 0.48 -3.04 0.72
C ILE A 20 1.29 -4.31 0.45
N GLU A 21 2.62 -4.23 0.52
CA GLU A 21 3.50 -5.41 0.35
C GLU A 21 3.29 -6.47 1.44
N ALA A 22 3.12 -6.04 2.71
CA ALA A 22 2.85 -6.98 3.80
C ALA A 22 1.50 -7.69 3.62
N ALA A 23 0.48 -6.98 3.13
CA ALA A 23 -0.83 -7.54 2.88
C ALA A 23 -0.84 -8.49 1.67
N ARG A 24 -0.14 -8.12 0.59
CA ARG A 24 0.09 -8.96 -0.60
C ARG A 24 0.79 -10.28 -0.25
N GLY A 25 1.74 -10.24 0.69
CA GLY A 25 2.45 -11.42 1.19
C GLY A 25 1.73 -12.19 2.30
N GLY A 26 0.57 -11.72 2.76
CA GLY A 26 -0.18 -12.36 3.85
C GLY A 26 0.52 -12.30 5.22
N HIS A 27 1.39 -11.31 5.42
CA HIS A 27 2.17 -11.15 6.65
C HIS A 27 1.35 -10.45 7.74
N CYS A 28 0.39 -11.16 8.34
CA CYS A 28 -0.55 -10.59 9.32
C CYS A 28 0.15 -9.83 10.46
N ASP A 29 1.21 -10.41 11.03
CA ASP A 29 1.98 -9.79 12.12
C ASP A 29 2.60 -8.45 11.72
N VAL A 30 3.04 -8.34 10.45
CA VAL A 30 3.65 -7.12 9.91
C VAL A 30 2.58 -6.07 9.62
N VAL A 31 1.43 -6.48 9.07
CA VAL A 31 0.27 -5.61 8.86
C VAL A 31 -0.18 -5.01 10.19
N GLU A 32 -0.36 -5.83 11.23
CA GLU A 32 -0.78 -5.35 12.56
C GLU A 32 0.27 -4.39 13.17
N LEU A 33 1.56 -4.71 13.03
CA LEU A 33 2.64 -3.85 13.52
C LEU A 33 2.64 -2.48 12.81
N LEU A 34 2.46 -2.46 11.49
CA LEU A 34 2.43 -1.23 10.70
C LEU A 34 1.21 -0.37 11.05
N LEU A 35 0.03 -0.99 11.21
CA LEU A 35 -1.18 -0.30 11.67
C LEU A 35 -0.99 0.31 13.07
N LYS A 36 -0.37 -0.43 14.01
CA LYS A 36 -0.04 0.09 15.35
C LYS A 36 0.96 1.26 15.31
N LYS A 37 1.81 1.32 14.28
CA LYS A 37 2.75 2.42 14.06
C LYS A 37 2.13 3.63 13.35
N GLY A 38 0.84 3.55 13.00
CA GLY A 38 0.11 4.63 12.34
C GLY A 38 0.25 4.62 10.81
N ALA A 39 0.54 3.47 10.20
CA ALA A 39 0.43 3.32 8.76
C ALA A 39 -1.02 3.59 8.32
N ASP A 40 -1.18 4.28 7.20
CA ASP A 40 -2.48 4.61 6.64
C ASP A 40 -3.02 3.43 5.80
N PRO A 41 -4.08 2.73 6.24
CA PRO A 41 -4.68 1.64 5.47
C PRO A 41 -5.44 2.10 4.22
N SER A 42 -5.73 3.41 4.11
CA SER A 42 -6.47 3.98 2.98
C SER A 42 -5.57 4.36 1.81
N HIS A 43 -4.24 4.32 2.00
CA HIS A 43 -3.31 4.60 0.92
C HIS A 43 -3.44 3.54 -0.18
N SER A 44 -3.58 4.01 -1.41
CA SER A 44 -3.65 3.19 -2.60
C SER A 44 -2.38 3.36 -3.43
N ASN A 45 -1.88 2.28 -4.02
CA ASN A 45 -0.78 2.35 -4.95
C ASN A 45 -1.21 2.99 -6.30
N ASN A 46 -0.27 3.02 -7.25
CA ASN A 46 -0.49 3.56 -8.60
C ASN A 46 -1.55 2.81 -9.42
N TYR A 47 -1.93 1.59 -9.01
CA TYR A 47 -3.01 0.83 -9.61
C TYR A 47 -4.37 1.08 -8.95
N GLY A 48 -4.42 1.88 -7.88
CA GLY A 48 -5.60 2.08 -7.06
C GLY A 48 -5.83 0.97 -6.03
N ASN A 49 -4.89 0.05 -5.88
CA ASN A 49 -5.00 -1.05 -4.92
C ASN A 49 -4.57 -0.59 -3.53
N THR A 50 -5.42 -0.87 -2.54
CA THR A 50 -5.08 -0.71 -1.13
C THR A 50 -4.53 -2.03 -0.58
N ALA A 51 -3.98 -1.99 0.63
CA ALA A 51 -3.51 -3.19 1.31
C ALA A 51 -4.60 -4.27 1.40
N LEU A 52 -5.87 -3.89 1.60
CA LEU A 52 -6.99 -4.83 1.63
C LEU A 52 -7.28 -5.47 0.27
N ILE A 53 -7.07 -4.75 -0.83
CA ILE A 53 -7.29 -5.28 -2.18
C ILE A 53 -6.22 -6.34 -2.49
N GLU A 54 -4.94 -6.02 -2.24
CA GLU A 54 -3.84 -6.97 -2.43
C GLU A 54 -3.96 -8.21 -1.52
N ALA A 55 -4.41 -8.02 -0.27
CA ALA A 55 -4.74 -9.12 0.65
C ALA A 55 -5.77 -10.09 0.05
N ALA A 56 -6.85 -9.53 -0.51
CA ALA A 56 -7.92 -10.30 -1.12
C ALA A 56 -7.46 -11.02 -2.40
N GLU A 57 -6.63 -10.39 -3.22
CA GLU A 57 -6.01 -11.02 -4.40
C GLU A 57 -5.07 -12.17 -4.00
N GLY A 58 -4.30 -11.99 -2.93
CA GLY A 58 -3.45 -13.03 -2.33
C GLY A 58 -4.22 -14.15 -1.61
N ARG A 59 -5.56 -14.03 -1.49
CA ARG A 59 -6.44 -14.95 -0.74
C ARG A 59 -6.08 -15.03 0.75
N HIS A 60 -5.52 -13.96 1.28
CA HIS A 60 -5.20 -13.79 2.68
C HIS A 60 -6.39 -13.11 3.38
N TYR A 61 -7.40 -13.90 3.75
CA TYR A 61 -8.61 -13.38 4.40
C TYR A 61 -8.44 -13.13 5.91
N ASP A 62 -7.27 -13.48 6.43
CA ASP A 62 -6.95 -13.51 7.86
C ASP A 62 -6.24 -12.22 8.34
N ILE A 63 -6.12 -11.21 7.48
CA ILE A 63 -5.50 -9.89 7.72
C ILE A 63 -6.52 -8.78 7.96
#